data_AF-A0A7W1TAB4-F1
#
_entry.id   AF-A0A7W1TAB4-F1
#
_cell.length_a   1.000
_cell.length_b   1.000
_cell.length_c   1.000
_cell.angle_alpha   90.00
_cell.angle_beta   90.00
_cell.angle_gamma   90.00
#
_symmetry.space_group_name_H-M   'P 1'
#
loop_
_entity.id
_entity.type
_entity.pdbx_description
1 polymer ?
#
loop_
_entity_poly.entity_id
_entity_poly.type
_entity_poly.pdbx_seq_one_letter_code
_entity_poly.pdbx_strand_id
1 'polypeptide(L)'
;MNVRAKSWLGLGLALLLLSLIAAITTCAARSYHAAGSWVDHTREVQARVERFLSLLKDEETAVRGFRLSGDERDLDPWRKAEALLGDEFAGLRRLTGDDPQQQANLAMLDPLVAEERALLAAAIDAARARTAPPSDERGRELMSSLRD
;
A
#
# COMPACT_ATOMS: atom_id res chain seq x y z
N MET A 1 63.54 9.91 -29.25
CA MET A 1 62.10 10.00 -28.91
C MET A 1 61.98 10.54 -27.49
N ASN A 2 61.38 11.72 -27.32
CA ASN A 2 61.59 12.58 -26.15
C ASN A 2 60.92 12.02 -24.88
N VAL A 3 61.66 11.94 -23.77
CA VAL A 3 61.19 11.47 -22.44
C VAL A 3 59.92 12.23 -22.01
N ARG A 4 59.83 13.52 -22.36
CA ARG A 4 58.65 14.37 -22.14
C ARG A 4 57.39 13.83 -22.84
N ALA A 5 57.50 13.33 -24.07
CA ALA A 5 56.36 12.77 -24.80
C ALA A 5 55.87 11.45 -24.19
N LYS A 6 56.78 10.63 -23.63
CA LYS A 6 56.43 9.37 -22.97
C LYS A 6 55.71 9.58 -21.63
N SER A 7 56.07 10.63 -20.89
CA SER A 7 55.35 11.02 -19.67
C SER A 7 53.94 11.55 -19.95
N TRP A 8 53.76 12.32 -21.03
CA TRP A 8 52.44 12.84 -21.44
C TRP A 8 51.52 11.76 -21.98
N LEU A 9 52.07 10.76 -22.68
CA LEU A 9 51.30 9.60 -23.15
C LEU A 9 50.78 8.74 -21.99
N GLY A 10 51.61 8.53 -20.96
CA GLY A 10 51.23 7.80 -19.75
C GLY A 10 50.16 8.55 -18.94
N LEU A 11 50.28 9.88 -18.83
CA LEU A 11 49.29 10.71 -18.14
C LEU A 11 47.93 10.70 -18.86
N GLY A 12 47.93 10.80 -20.20
CA GLY A 12 46.71 10.72 -21.00
C GLY A 12 45.98 9.38 -20.85
N LEU A 13 46.74 8.27 -20.82
CA LEU A 13 46.19 6.94 -20.60
C LEU A 13 45.59 6.79 -19.18
N ALA A 14 46.27 7.32 -18.15
CA ALA A 14 45.78 7.30 -16.78
C ALA A 14 44.47 8.09 -16.62
N LEU A 15 44.39 9.29 -17.23
CA LEU A 15 43.18 10.12 -17.21
C LEU A 15 42.02 9.46 -17.96
N LEU A 16 42.31 8.80 -19.09
CA LEU A 16 41.30 8.06 -19.85
C LEU A 16 40.73 6.90 -19.03
N LEU A 17 41.59 6.11 -18.37
CA LEU A 17 41.16 5.01 -17.50
C LEU A 17 40.33 5.52 -16.31
N LEU A 18 40.73 6.62 -15.67
CA LEU A 18 39.95 7.24 -14.58
C LEU A 18 38.57 7.71 -15.06
N SER A 19 38.49 8.34 -16.24
CA SER A 19 37.23 8.78 -16.83
C SER A 19 36.29 7.62 -17.16
N LEU A 20 36.85 6.50 -17.63
CA LEU A 20 36.10 5.30 -17.96
C LEU A 20 35.52 4.64 -16.70
N ILE A 21 36.32 4.55 -15.63
CA ILE A 21 35.87 4.03 -14.33
C ILE A 21 34.72 4.91 -13.79
N ALA A 22 34.87 6.24 -13.80
CA ALA A 22 33.83 7.15 -13.36
C ALA A 22 32.53 7.03 -14.19
N ALA A 23 32.63 6.86 -15.51
CA ALA A 23 31.49 6.63 -16.38
C ALA A 23 30.76 5.30 -16.08
N ILE A 24 31.52 4.21 -15.85
CA ILE A 24 30.97 2.91 -15.48
C ILE A 24 30.26 3.00 -14.12
N THR A 25 30.89 3.61 -13.11
CA THR A 25 30.31 3.78 -11.77
C THR A 25 29.04 4.62 -11.81
N THR A 26 28.99 5.69 -12.58
CA THR A 26 27.79 6.55 -12.69
C THR A 26 26.66 5.89 -13.47
N CYS A 27 26.98 5.12 -14.53
CA CYS A 27 25.98 4.36 -15.28
C CYS A 27 25.39 3.23 -14.41
N ALA A 28 26.24 2.48 -13.71
CA ALA A 28 25.82 1.46 -12.76
C ALA A 28 24.98 2.06 -11.63
N ALA A 29 25.42 3.16 -11.01
CA ALA A 29 24.67 3.84 -9.96
C ALA A 29 23.28 4.29 -10.45
N ARG A 30 23.16 4.84 -11.67
CA ARG A 30 21.86 5.20 -12.25
C ARG A 30 20.94 3.99 -12.43
N SER A 31 21.47 2.86 -12.89
CA SER A 31 20.71 1.61 -13.02
C SER A 31 20.30 1.03 -11.66
N TYR A 32 21.17 1.13 -10.64
CA TYR A 32 20.86 0.73 -9.26
C TYR A 32 19.83 1.66 -8.62
N HIS A 33 19.89 2.96 -8.86
CA HIS A 33 18.91 3.93 -8.36
C HIS A 33 17.53 3.75 -9.02
N ALA A 34 17.49 3.44 -10.32
CA ALA A 34 16.23 3.14 -11.01
C ALA A 34 15.60 1.83 -10.49
N ALA A 35 16.39 0.76 -10.30
CA ALA A 35 15.90 -0.47 -9.70
C ALA A 35 15.45 -0.27 -8.24
N GLY A 36 16.19 0.53 -7.46
CA GLY A 36 15.85 0.89 -6.09
C GLY A 36 14.52 1.65 -5.99
N SER A 37 14.29 2.64 -6.86
CA SER A 37 13.05 3.42 -6.85
C SER A 37 11.81 2.58 -7.16
N TRP A 38 11.92 1.59 -8.07
CA TRP A 38 10.83 0.66 -8.35
C TRP A 38 10.56 -0.30 -7.20
N VAL A 39 11.60 -0.79 -6.53
CA VAL A 39 11.46 -1.62 -5.33
C VAL A 39 10.78 -0.83 -4.21
N ASP A 40 11.21 0.41 -3.98
CA ASP A 40 10.63 1.26 -2.94
C ASP A 40 9.17 1.64 -3.26
N HIS A 41 8.86 1.88 -4.53
CA HIS A 41 7.48 2.11 -4.98
C HIS A 41 6.58 0.90 -4.71
N THR A 42 6.99 -0.30 -5.13
CA THR A 42 6.22 -1.53 -4.87
C THR A 42 6.04 -1.78 -3.37
N ARG A 43 7.07 -1.51 -2.56
CA ARG A 43 6.96 -1.59 -1.09
C ARG A 43 5.97 -0.58 -0.52
N GLU A 44 5.93 0.65 -1.05
CA GLU A 44 4.96 1.65 -0.60
C GLU A 44 3.54 1.21 -0.92
N VAL A 45 3.30 0.71 -2.14
CA VAL A 45 1.99 0.16 -2.55
C VAL A 45 1.59 -1.00 -1.64
N GLN A 46 2.48 -1.98 -1.43
CA GLN A 46 2.22 -3.12 -0.56
C GLN A 46 1.89 -2.68 0.88
N ALA A 47 2.68 -1.76 1.44
CA ALA A 47 2.46 -1.28 2.80
C ALA A 47 1.10 -0.57 2.96
N ARG A 48 0.62 0.13 1.92
CA ARG A 48 -0.72 0.75 1.92
C ARG A 48 -1.83 -0.29 1.86
N VAL A 49 -1.69 -1.32 1.01
CA VAL A 49 -2.65 -2.43 0.94
C VAL A 49 -2.73 -3.17 2.28
N GLU A 50 -1.58 -3.45 2.91
CA GLU A 50 -1.53 -4.10 4.22
C GLU A 50 -2.23 -3.26 5.31
N ARG A 51 -2.00 -1.94 5.32
CA ARG A 51 -2.70 -1.03 6.24
C ARG A 51 -4.20 -0.99 5.98
N PHE A 52 -4.61 -0.94 4.71
CA PHE A 52 -6.01 -0.97 4.32
C PHE A 52 -6.73 -2.23 4.84
N LEU A 53 -6.14 -3.40 4.60
CA LEU A 53 -6.69 -4.68 5.09
C LEU A 53 -6.70 -4.76 6.62
N SER A 54 -5.69 -4.22 7.28
CA SER A 54 -5.66 -4.16 8.75
C SER A 54 -6.81 -3.31 9.29
N LEU A 55 -7.07 -2.16 8.68
CA LEU A 55 -8.14 -1.26 9.10
C LEU A 55 -9.52 -1.92 8.97
N LEU A 56 -9.80 -2.61 7.86
CA LEU A 56 -11.05 -3.36 7.69
C LEU A 56 -11.23 -4.44 8.78
N LYS A 57 -10.15 -5.16 9.09
CA LYS A 57 -10.16 -6.17 10.15
C LYS A 57 -10.39 -5.56 11.53
N ASP A 58 -9.81 -4.38 11.79
CA ASP A 58 -10.00 -3.67 13.05
C ASP A 58 -11.44 -3.15 13.18
N GLU A 59 -12.08 -2.70 12.09
CA GLU A 59 -13.52 -2.37 12.06
C GLU A 59 -14.37 -3.59 12.43
N GLU A 60 -14.16 -4.73 11.78
CA GLU A 60 -14.90 -5.95 12.07
C GLU A 60 -14.70 -6.40 13.53
N THR A 61 -13.47 -6.34 14.02
CA THR A 61 -13.11 -6.70 15.39
C THR A 61 -13.79 -5.77 16.41
N ALA A 62 -13.82 -4.46 16.13
CA ALA A 62 -14.50 -3.46 16.95
C ALA A 62 -16.00 -3.75 17.08
N VAL A 63 -16.67 -4.01 15.95
CA VAL A 63 -18.11 -4.33 15.95
C VAL A 63 -18.40 -5.64 16.70
N ARG A 64 -17.56 -6.66 16.53
CA ARG A 64 -17.67 -7.91 17.30
C ARG A 64 -17.47 -7.67 18.80
N GLY A 65 -16.50 -6.85 19.19
CA GLY A 65 -16.27 -6.45 20.58
C GLY A 65 -17.50 -5.80 21.19
N PHE A 66 -18.04 -4.78 20.51
CA PHE A 66 -19.27 -4.09 20.92
C PHE A 66 -20.47 -5.04 21.06
N ARG A 67 -20.65 -5.99 20.13
CA ARG A 67 -21.73 -7.00 20.22
C ARG A 67 -21.62 -7.89 21.47
N LEU A 68 -20.41 -8.13 21.96
CA LEU A 68 -20.16 -8.97 23.14
C LEU A 68 -20.25 -8.18 24.44
N SER A 69 -19.73 -6.96 24.47
CA SER A 69 -19.60 -6.14 25.68
C SER A 69 -20.78 -5.17 25.89
N GLY A 70 -21.38 -4.68 24.80
CA GLY A 70 -22.30 -3.55 24.79
C GLY A 70 -21.64 -2.18 25.02
N ASP A 71 -20.31 -2.10 25.08
CA ASP A 71 -19.57 -0.87 25.38
C ASP A 71 -19.31 -0.03 24.13
N GLU A 72 -19.90 1.16 24.06
CA GLU A 72 -19.75 2.10 22.94
C GLU A 72 -18.29 2.53 22.66
N ARG A 73 -17.37 2.34 23.62
CA ARG A 73 -15.93 2.59 23.42
C ARG A 73 -15.30 1.58 22.47
N ASP A 74 -15.85 0.37 22.36
CA ASP A 74 -15.35 -0.64 21.42
C ASP A 74 -15.55 -0.23 19.96
N LEU A 75 -16.45 0.74 19.68
CA LEU A 75 -16.70 1.27 18.34
C LEU A 75 -15.76 2.41 17.93
N ASP A 76 -14.79 2.82 18.77
CA ASP A 76 -13.80 3.83 18.41
C ASP A 76 -12.98 3.50 17.16
N PRO A 77 -12.46 2.26 16.98
CA PRO A 77 -11.76 1.89 15.76
C PRO A 77 -12.67 1.96 14.53
N TRP A 78 -13.92 1.49 14.63
CA TRP A 78 -14.91 1.57 13.56
C TRP A 78 -15.18 3.02 13.12
N ARG A 79 -15.36 3.94 14.07
CA ARG A 79 -15.57 5.37 13.76
C ARG A 79 -14.37 6.02 13.08
N LYS A 80 -13.15 5.63 13.44
CA LYS A 80 -11.91 6.23 12.91
C LYS A 80 -11.52 5.65 11.56
N ALA A 81 -11.86 4.39 11.30
CA ALA A 81 -11.44 3.68 10.11
C ALA A 81 -12.07 4.27 8.83
N GLU A 82 -13.23 4.94 8.89
CA GLU A 82 -13.81 5.61 7.72
C GLU A 82 -12.86 6.62 7.06
N ALA A 83 -12.29 7.54 7.83
CA ALA A 83 -11.36 8.50 7.29
C ALA A 83 -10.05 7.83 6.83
N LEU A 84 -9.55 6.87 7.62
CA LEU A 84 -8.27 6.20 7.34
C LEU A 84 -8.33 5.31 6.09
N LEU A 85 -9.42 4.57 5.89
CA LEU A 85 -9.65 3.77 4.69
C LEU A 85 -9.74 4.66 3.44
N GLY A 86 -10.44 5.79 3.54
CA GLY A 86 -10.51 6.78 2.47
C GLY A 86 -9.14 7.35 2.10
N ASP A 87 -8.32 7.67 3.09
CA ASP A 87 -6.95 8.17 2.88
C ASP A 87 -6.03 7.13 2.23
N GLU A 88 -6.09 5.88 2.67
CA GLU A 88 -5.31 4.80 2.07
C GLU A 88 -5.76 4.50 0.64
N PHE A 89 -7.06 4.51 0.37
CA PHE A 89 -7.61 4.31 -0.97
C PHE A 89 -7.21 5.44 -1.94
N ALA A 90 -7.29 6.70 -1.49
CA ALA A 90 -6.81 7.84 -2.27
C ALA A 90 -5.28 7.77 -2.50
N GLY A 91 -4.53 7.29 -1.52
CA GLY A 91 -3.10 7.02 -1.64
C GLY A 91 -2.78 5.98 -2.70
N LEU A 92 -3.47 4.84 -2.67
CA LEU A 92 -3.32 3.76 -3.65
C LEU A 92 -3.64 4.24 -5.06
N ARG A 93 -4.76 4.97 -5.27
CA ARG A 93 -5.10 5.53 -6.59
C ARG A 93 -4.03 6.46 -7.15
N ARG A 94 -3.36 7.24 -6.31
CA ARG A 94 -2.25 8.12 -6.76
C ARG A 94 -1.01 7.31 -7.12
N LEU A 95 -0.64 6.31 -6.32
CA LEU A 95 0.56 5.50 -6.57
C LEU A 95 0.41 4.61 -7.80
N THR A 96 -0.77 4.07 -8.05
CA THR A 96 -1.03 3.17 -9.18
C THR A 96 -1.65 3.88 -10.39
N GLY A 97 -1.51 5.21 -10.48
CA GLY A 97 -2.17 6.02 -11.51
C GLY A 97 -1.72 5.71 -12.95
N ASP A 98 -0.56 5.09 -13.10
CA ASP A 98 0.04 4.64 -14.36
C ASP A 98 -0.31 3.19 -14.74
N ASP A 99 -1.00 2.45 -13.87
CA ASP A 99 -1.43 1.07 -14.10
C ASP A 99 -2.97 0.99 -14.22
N PRO A 100 -3.52 0.89 -15.45
CA PRO A 100 -4.95 0.79 -15.67
C PRO A 100 -5.61 -0.43 -15.01
N GLN A 101 -4.87 -1.54 -14.88
CA GLN A 101 -5.39 -2.74 -14.24
C GLN A 101 -5.54 -2.52 -12.73
N GLN A 102 -4.55 -1.89 -12.09
CA GLN A 102 -4.64 -1.56 -10.67
C GLN A 102 -5.73 -0.52 -10.39
N GLN A 103 -5.94 0.46 -11.28
CA GLN A 103 -7.07 1.39 -11.16
C GLN A 103 -8.43 0.69 -11.28
N ALA A 104 -8.55 -0.29 -12.19
CA ALA A 104 -9.77 -1.09 -12.32
C ALA A 104 -10.03 -1.95 -11.08
N ASN A 105 -8.99 -2.59 -10.54
CA ASN A 105 -9.09 -3.36 -9.30
C ASN A 105 -9.54 -2.49 -8.12
N LEU A 106 -8.95 -1.29 -7.95
CA LEU A 106 -9.38 -0.33 -6.93
C LEU A 106 -10.85 0.06 -7.13
N ALA A 107 -11.28 0.36 -8.35
CA ALA A 107 -12.67 0.70 -8.64
C ALA A 107 -13.66 -0.45 -8.31
N MET A 108 -13.23 -1.70 -8.38
CA MET A 108 -14.02 -2.86 -7.96
C MET A 108 -14.04 -3.05 -6.43
N LEU A 109 -12.99 -2.65 -5.72
CA LEU A 109 -12.91 -2.75 -4.25
C LEU A 109 -13.83 -1.74 -3.54
N ASP A 110 -13.99 -0.54 -4.09
CA ASP A 110 -14.81 0.54 -3.51
C ASP A 110 -16.25 0.09 -3.13
N PRO A 111 -17.04 -0.55 -4.02
CA PRO A 111 -18.37 -1.03 -3.65
C PRO A 111 -18.36 -2.19 -2.65
N LEU A 112 -17.32 -3.04 -2.64
CA LEU A 112 -17.22 -4.17 -1.70
C LEU A 112 -17.01 -3.67 -0.27
N VAL A 113 -16.15 -2.67 -0.10
CA VAL A 113 -15.88 -2.02 1.19
C VAL A 113 -17.14 -1.31 1.70
N ALA A 114 -17.86 -0.62 0.80
CA ALA A 114 -19.12 0.03 1.15
C ALA A 114 -20.18 -0.99 1.60
N GLU A 115 -20.26 -2.15 0.96
CA GLU A 115 -21.17 -3.24 1.34
C GLU A 115 -20.82 -3.82 2.71
N GLU A 116 -19.55 -4.14 2.95
CA GLU A 116 -19.07 -4.65 4.25
C GLU A 116 -19.42 -3.67 5.38
N ARG A 117 -19.12 -2.39 5.17
CA ARG A 117 -19.42 -1.31 6.11
C ARG A 117 -20.91 -1.19 6.43
N ALA A 118 -21.77 -1.34 5.42
CA ALA A 118 -23.21 -1.32 5.61
C ALA A 118 -23.70 -2.50 6.47
N LEU A 119 -23.12 -3.69 6.29
CA LEU A 119 -23.42 -4.86 7.13
C LEU A 119 -22.95 -4.67 8.57
N LEU A 120 -21.76 -4.10 8.77
CA LEU A 120 -21.24 -3.79 10.10
C LEU A 120 -22.12 -2.75 10.82
N ALA A 121 -22.56 -1.70 10.11
CA ALA A 121 -23.50 -0.72 10.65
C ALA A 121 -24.83 -1.37 11.07
N ALA A 122 -25.41 -2.23 10.22
CA ALA A 122 -26.61 -2.97 10.55
C ALA A 122 -26.43 -3.91 11.75
N ALA A 123 -25.24 -4.51 11.91
CA ALA A 123 -24.92 -5.34 13.07
C ALA A 123 -24.81 -4.52 14.37
N ILE A 124 -24.26 -3.30 14.31
CA ILE A 124 -24.25 -2.35 15.44
C ILE A 124 -25.68 -1.99 15.83
N ASP A 125 -26.53 -1.64 14.87
CA ASP A 125 -27.92 -1.26 15.14
C ASP A 125 -28.73 -2.42 15.72
N ALA A 126 -28.54 -3.64 15.21
CA ALA A 126 -29.17 -4.84 15.77
C ALA A 126 -28.73 -5.10 17.21
N ALA A 127 -27.43 -4.92 17.51
CA ALA A 127 -26.91 -5.07 18.87
C ALA A 127 -27.52 -4.03 19.83
N ARG A 128 -27.64 -2.76 19.41
CA ARG A 128 -28.30 -1.70 20.19
C ARG A 128 -29.78 -1.99 20.43
N ALA A 129 -30.48 -2.49 19.40
CA ALA A 129 -31.89 -2.85 19.47
C ALA A 129 -32.15 -4.19 20.20
N ARG A 130 -31.10 -4.95 20.53
CA ARG A 130 -31.18 -6.33 21.05
C ARG A 130 -31.98 -7.27 20.13
N THR A 131 -31.81 -7.12 18.82
CA THR A 131 -32.42 -7.96 17.79
C THR A 131 -31.39 -8.94 17.21
N ALA A 132 -31.87 -9.89 16.39
CA ALA A 132 -30.98 -10.80 15.68
C ALA A 132 -30.10 -10.02 14.69
N PRO A 133 -28.76 -10.23 14.69
CA PRO A 133 -27.87 -9.57 13.76
C PRO A 133 -28.05 -10.11 12.32
N PRO A 134 -27.59 -9.35 11.30
CA PRO A 134 -27.46 -9.87 9.94
C PRO A 134 -26.53 -11.10 9.91
N SER A 135 -26.65 -11.92 8.86
CA SER A 135 -25.89 -13.17 8.75
C SER A 135 -24.37 -12.92 8.73
N ASP A 136 -23.65 -13.47 9.72
CA ASP A 136 -22.18 -13.41 9.78
C ASP A 136 -21.52 -14.08 8.55
N GLU A 137 -22.22 -14.97 7.84
CA GLU A 137 -21.71 -15.63 6.63
C GLU A 137 -21.41 -14.65 5.49
N ARG A 138 -22.30 -13.67 5.26
CA ARG A 138 -22.10 -12.65 4.22
C ARG A 138 -20.89 -11.76 4.52
N GLY A 139 -20.69 -11.39 5.78
CA GLY A 139 -19.51 -10.62 6.20
C GLY A 139 -18.20 -11.39 5.94
N ARG A 140 -18.18 -12.70 6.21
CA ARG A 140 -17.01 -13.55 5.91
C ARG A 140 -16.74 -13.68 4.41
N GLU A 141 -17.79 -13.80 3.60
CA GLU A 141 -17.67 -13.89 2.15
C GLU A 141 -17.06 -12.61 1.56
N LEU A 142 -17.57 -11.44 1.97
CA LEU A 142 -17.02 -10.15 1.56
C LEU A 142 -15.56 -9.98 1.98
N MET A 143 -15.23 -10.35 3.22
CA MET A 143 -13.84 -10.33 3.70
C MET A 143 -12.91 -11.27 2.92
N SER A 144 -13.42 -12.38 2.39
CA SER A 144 -12.66 -13.22 1.44
C SER A 144 -12.46 -12.49 0.13
N SER A 145 -13.52 -11.92 -0.44
CA SER A 145 -13.45 -11.19 -1.71
C SER A 145 -12.59 -9.92 -1.66
N LEU A 146 -12.40 -9.31 -0.50
CA LEU A 146 -11.50 -8.16 -0.31
C LEU A 146 -10.03 -8.56 -0.20
N ARG A 147 -9.75 -9.85 0.07
CA ARG A 147 -8.40 -10.39 0.19
C ARG A 147 -7.85 -10.93 -1.13
N ASP A 148 -8.74 -11.44 -1.97
CA ASP A 148 -8.43 -12.06 -3.27
C ASP A 148 -8.25 -11.01 -4.38
#